data_AF-A0A0C2FI62-F1
#
_entry.id   AF-A0A0C2FI62-F1
#
_cell.length_a   1.000
_cell.length_b   1.000
_cell.length_c   1.000
_cell.angle_alpha   90.00
_cell.angle_beta   90.00
_cell.angle_gamma   90.00
#
_symmetry.space_group_name_H-M   'P 1'
#
loop_
_entity.id
_entity.type
_entity.pdbx_description
1 polymer ?
#
loop_
_entity_poly.entity_id
_entity_poly.type
_entity_poly.pdbx_seq_one_letter_code
_entity_poly.pdbx_strand_id
1 'polypeptide(L)'
;MLQPKPTRGKMRIHCLENVDKGLQFLKDQHVHLENLGCHDIVDGNPRLTLGLIWTIILRFQIQDITFEDADNHETRSAKEALLLWCQMKTAGYPNVNVRNFTTRSAVILEKILT
;
A
#
# COMPACT_ATOMS: atom_id res chain seq x y z
N MET A 1 -12.76 -15.46 -10.33
CA MET A 1 -11.66 -15.87 -11.23
C MET A 1 -10.79 -16.90 -10.51
N LEU A 2 -10.46 -18.02 -11.14
CA LEU A 2 -9.51 -19.00 -10.59
C LEU A 2 -8.10 -18.41 -10.68
N GLN A 3 -7.45 -18.15 -9.54
CA GLN A 3 -6.05 -17.72 -9.56
C GLN A 3 -5.16 -18.83 -10.12
N PRO A 4 -4.22 -18.52 -11.03
CA PRO A 4 -3.32 -19.52 -11.57
C PRO A 4 -2.46 -20.11 -10.45
N LYS A 5 -2.40 -21.44 -10.38
CA LYS A 5 -1.61 -22.14 -9.35
C LYS A 5 -0.13 -21.78 -9.49
N PRO A 6 0.59 -21.55 -8.38
CA PRO A 6 2.04 -21.36 -8.42
C PRO A 6 2.73 -22.58 -9.03
N THR A 7 3.68 -22.32 -9.94
CA THR A 7 4.57 -23.34 -10.50
C THR A 7 5.52 -23.80 -9.39
N ARG A 8 5.59 -25.11 -9.15
CA ARG A 8 6.47 -25.70 -8.14
C ARG A 8 7.85 -25.95 -8.71
N GLY A 9 8.87 -25.55 -7.97
CA GLY A 9 10.28 -25.82 -8.31
C GLY A 9 11.18 -24.70 -7.80
N LYS A 10 12.48 -24.97 -7.69
CA LYS A 10 13.48 -24.02 -7.13
C LYS A 10 14.31 -23.29 -8.18
N MET A 11 14.20 -23.70 -9.45
CA MET A 11 14.91 -23.03 -10.54
C MET A 11 14.41 -21.61 -10.77
N ARG A 12 15.31 -20.71 -11.17
CA ARG A 12 15.02 -19.29 -11.43
C ARG A 12 13.82 -19.07 -12.36
N ILE A 13 13.64 -19.94 -13.37
CA ILE A 13 12.51 -19.86 -14.31
C ILE A 13 11.15 -20.03 -13.63
N HIS A 14 11.05 -20.90 -12.61
CA HIS A 14 9.81 -21.07 -11.84
C HIS A 14 9.52 -19.82 -10.99
N CYS A 15 10.56 -19.21 -10.42
CA CYS A 15 10.43 -17.96 -9.66
C CYS A 15 9.95 -16.82 -10.57
N LEU A 16 10.54 -16.68 -11.78
CA LEU A 16 10.13 -15.67 -12.75
C LEU A 16 8.67 -15.83 -13.15
N GLU A 17 8.25 -17.06 -13.45
CA GLU A 17 6.86 -17.35 -13.83
C GLU A 17 5.87 -17.05 -12.68
N ASN A 18 6.24 -17.39 -11.44
CA ASN A 18 5.41 -17.11 -10.27
C ASN A 18 5.28 -15.62 -9.99
N VAL A 19 6.38 -14.87 -10.10
CA VAL A 19 6.36 -13.42 -9.94
C VAL A 19 5.53 -12.79 -11.05
N ASP A 20 5.72 -13.22 -12.30
CA ASP A 20 4.98 -12.68 -13.45
C ASP A 20 3.46 -12.86 -13.30
N LYS A 21 3.00 -14.04 -12.84
CA LYS A 21 1.59 -14.28 -12.48
C LYS A 21 1.08 -13.29 -11.41
N GLY A 22 1.90 -13.00 -10.39
CA GLY A 22 1.57 -12.04 -9.35
C GLY A 22 1.48 -10.61 -9.88
N LEU A 23 2.43 -10.19 -10.71
CA LEU A 23 2.43 -8.87 -11.34
C LEU A 23 1.25 -8.70 -12.30
N GLN A 24 0.88 -9.75 -13.03
CA GLN A 24 -0.28 -9.74 -13.90
C GLN A 24 -1.57 -9.53 -13.10
N PHE A 25 -1.74 -10.25 -11.99
CA PHE A 25 -2.88 -10.03 -11.09
C PHE A 25 -2.95 -8.57 -10.60
N LEU A 26 -1.82 -7.96 -10.24
CA LEU A 26 -1.79 -6.56 -9.81
C LEU A 26 -2.21 -5.60 -10.94
N LYS A 27 -1.77 -5.85 -12.18
CA LYS A 27 -2.24 -5.07 -13.35
C LYS A 27 -3.74 -5.20 -13.54
N ASP A 28 -4.29 -6.41 -13.38
CA ASP A 28 -5.74 -6.65 -13.46
C ASP A 28 -6.52 -5.94 -12.35
N GLN A 29 -5.88 -5.65 -11.20
CA GLN A 29 -6.42 -4.82 -10.13
C GLN A 29 -6.18 -3.31 -10.35
N HIS A 30 -5.77 -2.89 -11.56
CA HIS A 30 -5.46 -1.51 -11.93
C HIS A 30 -4.28 -0.90 -11.15
N VAL A 31 -3.31 -1.73 -10.75
CA VAL A 31 -2.06 -1.24 -10.16
C VAL A 31 -1.09 -0.80 -11.26
N HIS A 32 -0.58 0.43 -11.16
CA HIS A 32 0.46 0.93 -12.05
C HIS A 32 1.84 0.42 -11.64
N LEU A 33 2.41 -0.47 -12.45
CA LEU A 33 3.72 -1.11 -12.24
C LEU A 33 4.75 -0.63 -13.29
N GLU A 34 4.88 0.69 -13.45
CA GLU A 34 5.84 1.25 -14.41
C GLU A 34 7.29 0.92 -14.00
N ASN A 35 8.09 0.45 -14.96
CA ASN A 35 9.50 0.10 -14.78
C ASN A 35 9.78 -1.08 -13.82
N LEU A 36 8.82 -1.99 -13.63
CA LEU A 36 8.99 -3.17 -12.78
C LEU A 36 8.74 -4.47 -13.56
N GLY A 37 9.78 -5.28 -13.71
CA GLY A 37 9.72 -6.61 -14.30
C GLY A 37 9.83 -7.74 -13.27
N CYS A 38 9.46 -8.95 -13.66
CA CYS A 38 9.57 -10.13 -12.79
C CYS A 38 11.03 -10.45 -12.42
N HIS A 39 11.97 -10.19 -13.33
CA HIS A 39 13.40 -10.37 -13.10
C HIS A 39 13.95 -9.43 -12.02
N ASP A 40 13.47 -8.18 -11.93
CA ASP A 40 13.88 -7.24 -10.89
C ASP A 40 13.58 -7.77 -9.48
N ILE A 41 12.48 -8.50 -9.32
CA ILE A 41 12.08 -9.09 -8.05
C ILE A 41 12.85 -10.38 -7.78
N VAL A 42 12.99 -11.25 -8.79
CA VAL A 42 13.69 -12.53 -8.63
C VAL A 42 15.19 -12.33 -8.39
N ASP A 43 15.79 -11.33 -9.02
CA ASP A 43 17.20 -10.98 -8.84
C ASP A 43 17.43 -10.09 -7.61
N GLY A 44 16.35 -9.69 -6.91
CA GLY A 44 16.42 -9.08 -5.59
C GLY A 44 16.78 -7.59 -5.59
N ASN A 45 16.29 -6.81 -6.56
CA ASN A 45 16.47 -5.35 -6.55
C ASN A 45 15.72 -4.73 -5.34
N PRO A 46 16.42 -4.22 -4.32
CA PRO A 46 15.78 -3.81 -3.06
C PRO A 46 14.87 -2.59 -3.26
N ARG A 47 15.25 -1.64 -4.12
CA ARG A 47 14.45 -0.44 -4.40
C ARG A 47 13.13 -0.82 -5.07
N LEU A 48 13.17 -1.67 -6.08
CA LEU A 48 11.96 -2.08 -6.81
C LEU A 48 11.08 -3.02 -5.98
N THR A 49 11.69 -3.92 -5.19
CA THR A 49 10.96 -4.79 -4.26
C THR A 49 10.20 -3.98 -3.21
N LEU A 50 10.84 -2.99 -2.58
CA LEU A 50 10.18 -2.09 -1.64
C LEU A 50 9.08 -1.27 -2.31
N GLY A 51 9.34 -0.76 -3.51
CA GLY A 51 8.33 -0.06 -4.32
C GLY A 51 7.10 -0.93 -4.59
N LEU A 52 7.29 -2.20 -4.95
CA LEU A 52 6.21 -3.15 -5.18
C LEU A 52 5.38 -3.39 -3.92
N ILE A 53 6.02 -3.66 -2.78
CA ILE A 53 5.32 -3.87 -1.51
C ILE A 53 4.52 -2.63 -1.12
N TRP A 54 5.12 -1.44 -1.26
CA TRP A 54 4.46 -0.17 -0.98
C TRP A 54 3.21 0.03 -1.85
N THR A 55 3.31 -0.22 -3.15
CA THR A 55 2.17 -0.09 -4.07
C THR A 55 1.06 -1.09 -3.75
N ILE A 56 1.38 -2.32 -3.35
CA ILE A 56 0.39 -3.31 -2.89
C ILE A 56 -0.35 -2.79 -1.65
N ILE A 57 0.38 -2.30 -0.64
CA ILE A 57 -0.23 -1.74 0.58
C ILE A 57 -1.15 -0.58 0.23
N LEU A 58 -0.69 0.35 -0.61
CA LEU A 58 -1.49 1.49 -1.03
C LEU A 58 -2.79 1.06 -1.72
N ARG A 59 -2.72 0.10 -2.65
CA ARG A 59 -3.88 -0.31 -3.45
C ARG A 59 -4.96 -1.00 -2.64
N PHE A 60 -4.58 -1.90 -1.74
CA PHE A 60 -5.52 -2.79 -1.05
C PHE A 60 -5.88 -2.34 0.36
N GLN A 61 -5.07 -1.51 1.01
CA GLN A 61 -5.39 -1.01 2.36
C GLN A 61 -5.79 0.45 2.39
N ILE A 62 -5.27 1.26 1.46
CA ILE A 62 -5.46 2.71 1.50
C ILE A 62 -6.49 3.15 0.46
N GLN A 63 -6.39 2.73 -0.80
CA GLN A 63 -7.31 3.18 -1.86
C GLN A 63 -8.78 2.75 -1.66
N ASP A 64 -9.04 1.68 -0.91
CA ASP A 64 -10.42 1.26 -0.57
C ASP A 64 -11.00 2.03 0.64
N ILE A 65 -10.25 2.97 1.24
CA ILE A 65 -10.76 3.86 2.28
C ILE A 65 -11.66 4.91 1.63
N THR A 66 -12.95 4.60 1.52
CA THR A 66 -14.00 5.57 1.17
C THR A 66 -14.58 6.17 2.45
N PHE A 67 -14.41 7.48 2.65
CA PHE A 67 -15.18 8.22 3.66
C PHE A 67 -16.34 8.93 2.95
N GLU A 68 -17.57 8.56 3.32
CA GLU A 68 -18.76 9.32 2.96
C GLU A 68 -18.89 10.47 3.97
N ASP A 69 -18.38 11.65 3.62
CA ASP A 69 -18.79 12.88 4.31
C ASP A 69 -20.23 13.18 3.87
N ALA A 70 -21.18 13.04 4.79
CA ALA A 70 -22.62 13.20 4.54
C ALA A 70 -23.03 14.60 4.03
N ASP A 71 -22.10 15.56 3.96
CA ASP A 71 -22.38 16.98 3.69
C ASP A 71 -21.54 17.57 2.53
N ASN A 72 -20.61 16.81 1.94
CA ASN A 72 -19.77 17.35 0.85
C ASN A 72 -19.44 16.28 -0.20
N HIS A 73 -19.98 16.47 -1.40
CA HIS A 73 -19.93 15.55 -2.54
C HIS A 73 -18.56 15.59 -3.27
N GLU A 74 -17.46 15.62 -2.51
CA GLU A 74 -16.09 15.65 -3.02
C GLU A 74 -15.37 14.36 -2.64
N THR A 75 -14.98 13.57 -3.64
CA THR A 75 -14.22 12.33 -3.45
C THR A 75 -12.82 12.70 -2.97
N ARG A 76 -12.62 12.74 -1.65
CA ARG A 76 -11.30 12.95 -1.04
C ARG A 76 -10.37 11.80 -1.41
N SER A 77 -9.10 12.11 -1.70
CA SER A 77 -8.11 11.06 -1.93
C SER A 77 -8.00 10.18 -0.69
N ALA A 78 -7.80 8.86 -0.85
CA ALA A 78 -7.58 7.93 0.26
C ALA A 78 -6.53 8.40 1.28
N LYS A 79 -5.51 9.15 0.82
CA LYS A 79 -4.49 9.77 1.69
C LYS A 79 -5.07 10.85 2.59
N GLU A 80 -5.97 11.68 2.07
CA GLU A 80 -6.63 12.76 2.79
C GLU A 80 -7.65 12.21 3.79
N ALA A 81 -8.41 11.19 3.35
CA ALA A 81 -9.29 10.39 4.20
C ALA A 81 -8.55 9.79 5.40
N LEU A 82 -7.40 9.14 5.17
CA LEU A 82 -6.58 8.59 6.24
C LEU A 82 -6.02 9.67 7.17
N LEU A 83 -5.60 10.81 6.61
CA LEU A 83 -5.10 11.94 7.41
C LEU A 83 -6.21 12.49 8.32
N LEU A 84 -7.42 12.67 7.77
CA LEU A 84 -8.59 13.12 8.52
C LEU A 84 -8.94 12.11 9.62
N TRP A 85 -8.94 10.82 9.33
CA TRP A 85 -9.19 9.78 10.34
C TRP A 85 -8.17 9.85 11.49
N CYS A 86 -6.88 10.01 11.18
CA CYS A 86 -5.85 10.20 12.20
C CYS A 86 -6.10 11.47 13.04
N GLN A 87 -6.48 12.59 12.41
CA GLN A 87 -6.82 13.83 13.11
C GLN A 87 -8.04 13.65 14.02
N MET A 88 -9.10 12.99 13.56
CA MET A 88 -10.29 12.69 14.35
C MET A 88 -9.97 11.79 15.54
N LYS A 89 -9.18 10.73 15.34
CA LYS A 89 -8.79 9.82 16.42
C LYS A 89 -7.85 10.45 17.45
N THR A 90 -7.08 11.45 17.04
CA THR A 90 -6.18 12.20 17.92
C THR A 90 -6.80 13.49 18.47
N ALA A 91 -8.04 13.80 18.11
CA ALA A 91 -8.77 14.95 18.61
C ALA A 91 -8.94 14.83 20.13
N GLY A 92 -8.31 15.74 20.87
CA GLY A 92 -8.35 15.75 22.34
C GLY A 92 -7.05 15.32 23.03
N TYR A 93 -6.04 14.82 22.30
CA TYR A 93 -4.72 14.58 22.89
C TYR A 93 -3.89 15.88 22.90
N PRO A 94 -3.56 16.44 24.09
CA PRO A 94 -2.69 17.61 24.15
C PRO A 94 -1.32 17.26 23.56
N ASN A 95 -0.80 18.19 22.74
CA ASN A 95 0.46 18.10 22.02
C ASN A 95 0.52 17.10 20.85
N VAL A 96 -0.62 16.61 20.36
CA VAL A 96 -0.69 15.80 19.14
C VAL A 96 -1.35 16.62 18.03
N ASN A 97 -0.64 16.83 16.93
CA ASN A 97 -1.13 17.59 15.77
C ASN A 97 -0.68 16.92 14.48
N VAL A 98 -1.52 16.04 13.94
CA VAL A 98 -1.22 15.26 12.74
C VAL A 98 -1.47 16.13 11.50
N ARG A 99 -0.40 16.54 10.81
CA ARG A 99 -0.49 17.40 9.61
C ARG A 99 -0.02 16.72 8.33
N ASN A 100 0.78 15.65 8.44
CA ASN A 100 1.33 14.89 7.32
C ASN A 100 1.83 13.51 7.80
N PHE A 101 2.29 12.68 6.86
CA PHE A 101 2.88 11.37 7.12
C PHE A 101 4.42 11.36 7.03
N THR A 102 5.07 12.52 6.96
CA THR A 102 6.52 12.66 6.72
C THR A 102 7.29 13.15 7.93
N THR A 103 6.70 14.01 8.76
CA THR A 103 7.32 14.52 9.98
C THR A 103 7.26 13.44 11.06
N ARG A 104 8.45 12.94 11.47
CA ARG A 104 8.67 11.86 12.45
C ARG A 104 7.56 11.74 13.49
N SER A 105 6.70 10.76 13.27
CA SER A 105 5.62 10.33 14.16
C SER A 105 6.13 9.42 15.29
N ALA A 106 7.31 9.71 15.86
CA ALA A 106 7.72 9.09 17.12
C ALA A 106 6.66 9.34 18.22
N VAL A 107 5.93 10.47 18.13
CA VAL A 107 4.87 10.85 19.07
C VAL A 107 3.54 10.12 18.81
N ILE A 108 3.29 9.61 17.59
CA ILE A 108 2.01 8.93 17.27
C ILE A 108 2.07 7.46 17.68
N LEU A 109 3.23 6.80 17.55
CA LEU A 109 3.38 5.40 17.93
C LEU A 109 3.49 5.19 19.45
N GLU A 110 4.09 6.13 20.20
CA GLU A 110 4.18 6.00 21.67
C GLU A 110 2.83 6.19 22.38
N LYS A 111 1.90 6.95 21.81
CA LYS A 111 0.61 7.26 22.47
C LYS A 111 -0.56 6.35 22.10
N ILE A 112 -0.37 5.42 21.15
CA ILE A 112 -1.41 4.47 20.74
C ILE A 112 -1.30 3.13 21.49
N LEU A 113 -0.15 2.84 22.13
CA LEU A 113 0.12 1.58 22.83
C LEU A 113 0.19 1.69 24.38
N THR A 114 -0.12 2.85 24.96
CA THR A 114 -0.23 3.05 26.42
C THR A 114 -1.58 3.65 26.76
#